data_AF-A0AAE0V0L6-F1
#
_entry.id   AF-A0AAE0V0L6-F1
#
_cell.length_a   1.000
_cell.length_b   1.000
_cell.length_c   1.000
_cell.angle_alpha   90.00
_cell.angle_beta   90.00
_cell.angle_gamma   90.00
#
_symmetry.space_group_name_H-M   'P 1'
#
loop_
_entity.id
_entity.type
_entity.pdbx_description
1 polymer ?
#
loop_
_entity_poly.entity_id
_entity_poly.type
_entity_poly.pdbx_seq_one_letter_code
_entity_poly.pdbx_strand_id
1 'polypeptide(L)'
;MPALQPGVKLKDKERQVIKDKFKGFNDGLEELCKIQKVWAIPDKEQRYAIRHAQKKLISDAYSHFLHRCANISFTKNPEKYYKYTPEEVEIMIDKLFDTSA
;
A
#
# COMPACT_ATOMS: atom_id res chain seq x y z
N MET A 1 -7.52 -6.29 16.14
CA MET A 1 -6.80 -7.38 15.45
C MET A 1 -5.87 -8.02 16.47
N PRO A 2 -5.76 -9.36 16.56
CA PRO A 2 -4.82 -10.01 17.46
C PRO A 2 -3.40 -9.54 17.15
N ALA A 3 -2.59 -9.31 18.19
CA ALA A 3 -1.19 -8.95 18.02
C ALA A 3 -0.45 -10.12 17.37
N LEU A 4 0.11 -9.91 16.18
CA LEU A 4 1.01 -10.86 15.54
C LEU A 4 2.33 -10.84 16.31
N GLN A 5 2.58 -11.86 17.13
CA GLN A 5 3.79 -11.96 17.94
C GLN A 5 4.93 -12.61 17.14
N PRO A 6 6.16 -12.04 17.16
CA PRO A 6 7.32 -12.65 16.53
C PRO A 6 7.60 -14.05 17.12
N GLY A 7 7.86 -15.04 16.26
CA GLY A 7 8.27 -16.39 16.69
C GLY A 7 7.14 -17.41 16.91
N VAL A 8 5.87 -17.00 16.88
CA VAL A 8 4.73 -17.93 16.94
C VAL A 8 4.41 -18.44 15.53
N LYS A 9 4.37 -19.77 15.35
CA LYS A 9 3.90 -20.37 14.10
C LYS A 9 2.44 -19.99 13.88
N LEU A 10 2.17 -19.26 12.79
CA LEU A 10 0.82 -18.89 12.41
C LEU A 10 -0.06 -20.11 12.14
N LYS A 11 -1.35 -20.00 12.46
CA LYS A 11 -2.40 -20.90 11.97
C LYS A 11 -2.75 -20.57 10.52
N ASP A 12 -3.33 -21.50 9.78
CA ASP A 12 -3.71 -21.28 8.37
C ASP A 12 -4.64 -20.08 8.19
N LYS A 13 -5.59 -19.90 9.11
CA LYS A 13 -6.51 -18.76 9.09
C LYS A 13 -5.75 -17.43 9.23
N GLU A 14 -4.72 -17.35 10.06
CA GLU A 14 -3.92 -16.14 10.26
C GLU A 14 -3.06 -15.84 9.03
N ARG A 15 -2.47 -16.88 8.42
CA ARG A 15 -1.78 -16.75 7.13
C ARG A 15 -2.69 -16.20 6.05
N GLN A 16 -3.92 -16.73 5.97
CA GLN A 16 -4.90 -16.29 4.98
C GLN A 16 -5.28 -14.83 5.18
N VAL A 17 -5.51 -14.39 6.42
CA VAL A 17 -5.79 -12.98 6.72
C VAL A 17 -4.67 -12.04 6.25
N ILE A 18 -3.40 -12.44 6.39
CA ILE A 18 -2.27 -11.63 5.90
C ILE A 18 -2.28 -11.57 4.37
N LYS A 19 -2.48 -12.70 3.70
CA LYS A 19 -2.59 -12.78 2.24
C LYS A 19 -3.71 -11.89 1.70
N ASP A 20 -4.88 -11.93 2.33
CA ASP A 20 -6.05 -11.14 1.94
C ASP A 20 -5.79 -9.64 2.12
N LYS A 21 -5.02 -9.24 3.15
CA LYS A 21 -4.61 -7.84 3.35
C LYS A 21 -3.67 -7.35 2.28
N PHE A 22 -2.66 -8.13 1.90
CA PHE A 22 -1.78 -7.79 0.78
C PHE A 22 -2.57 -7.66 -0.52
N LYS A 23 -3.45 -8.62 -0.80
CA LYS A 23 -4.32 -8.57 -1.98
C LYS A 23 -5.20 -7.31 -1.96
N GLY A 24 -5.86 -7.03 -0.85
CA GLY A 24 -6.72 -5.86 -0.71
C GLY A 24 -5.97 -4.53 -0.87
N PHE A 25 -4.73 -4.46 -0.35
CA PHE A 25 -3.87 -3.29 -0.56
C PHE A 25 -3.48 -3.13 -2.03
N ASN A 26 -2.99 -4.19 -2.67
CA ASN A 26 -2.55 -4.15 -4.07
C ASN A 26 -3.71 -3.77 -5.00
N ASP A 27 -4.84 -4.47 -4.89
CA ASP A 27 -6.03 -4.20 -5.70
C ASP A 27 -6.54 -2.77 -5.45
N GLY A 28 -6.55 -2.32 -4.19
CA GLY A 28 -7.01 -0.99 -3.81
C GLY A 28 -6.11 0.13 -4.33
N LEU A 29 -4.79 -0.04 -4.26
CA LEU A 29 -3.81 0.93 -4.77
C LEU A 29 -3.91 1.05 -6.30
N GLU A 30 -4.03 -0.07 -7.00
CA GLU A 30 -4.17 -0.12 -8.46
C GLU A 30 -5.45 0.59 -8.92
N GLU A 31 -6.58 0.30 -8.28
CA GLU A 31 -7.86 0.93 -8.62
C GLU A 31 -7.86 2.43 -8.29
N LEU A 32 -7.29 2.82 -7.14
CA LEU A 32 -7.10 4.24 -6.79
C LEU A 32 -6.30 4.96 -7.87
N CYS A 33 -5.16 4.39 -8.28
CA CYS A 33 -4.31 4.99 -9.30
C CYS A 33 -5.02 5.07 -10.65
N LYS A 34 -5.77 4.05 -11.04
CA LYS A 34 -6.53 4.02 -12.29
C LYS A 34 -7.59 5.12 -12.33
N ILE A 35 -8.34 5.30 -11.24
CA ILE A 35 -9.39 6.32 -11.15
C ILE A 35 -8.78 7.73 -11.10
N GLN A 36 -7.79 7.96 -10.25
CA GLN A 36 -7.26 9.31 -9.99
C GLN A 36 -6.29 9.80 -11.07
N LYS A 37 -5.82 8.91 -11.96
CA LYS A 37 -5.02 9.30 -13.13
C LYS A 37 -5.78 10.22 -14.09
N VAL A 38 -7.10 10.08 -14.21
CA VAL A 38 -7.92 10.90 -15.13
C VAL A 38 -8.48 12.16 -14.49
N TRP A 39 -8.21 12.38 -13.20
CA TRP A 39 -8.61 13.61 -12.51
C TRP A 39 -7.56 14.71 -12.74
N ALA A 40 -7.97 15.96 -12.60
CA ALA A 40 -7.12 17.13 -12.73
C ALA A 40 -7.26 18.00 -11.48
N ILE A 41 -6.13 18.45 -10.94
CA ILE A 41 -6.09 19.52 -9.93
C ILE A 41 -5.22 20.64 -10.54
N PRO A 42 -5.86 21.68 -11.13
CA PRO A 42 -5.14 22.73 -11.86
C PRO A 42 -4.14 23.48 -10.96
N ASP A 43 -4.57 23.79 -9.74
CA ASP A 43 -3.76 24.47 -8.75
C ASP A 43 -2.59 23.59 -8.29
N LYS A 44 -1.36 24.07 -8.52
CA LYS A 44 -0.14 23.30 -8.27
C LYS A 44 0.12 23.11 -6.77
N GLU A 45 -0.20 24.10 -5.95
CA GLU A 45 0.05 24.05 -4.50
C GLU A 45 -0.91 23.08 -3.81
N GLN A 46 -2.20 23.13 -4.17
CA GLN A 46 -3.21 22.19 -3.71
C GLN A 46 -2.88 20.76 -4.16
N ARG A 47 -2.51 20.59 -5.43
CA ARG A 47 -2.09 19.28 -5.96
C ARG A 47 -0.91 18.71 -5.18
N TYR A 48 0.12 19.51 -4.96
CA TYR A 48 1.28 19.12 -4.16
C TYR A 48 0.89 18.77 -2.72
N ALA A 49 0.10 19.61 -2.05
CA ALA A 49 -0.34 19.40 -0.68
C ALA A 49 -1.16 18.10 -0.53
N ILE A 50 -2.08 17.84 -1.46
CA ILE A 50 -2.91 16.63 -1.47
C ILE A 50 -2.03 15.40 -1.71
N ARG A 51 -1.15 15.41 -2.72
CA ARG A 51 -0.21 14.30 -2.98
C ARG A 51 0.68 14.04 -1.77
N HIS A 52 1.25 15.08 -1.18
CA HIS A 52 2.14 14.95 -0.02
C HIS A 52 1.42 14.33 1.18
N ALA A 53 0.20 14.78 1.49
CA ALA A 53 -0.60 14.23 2.58
C ALA A 53 -0.97 12.76 2.33
N GLN A 54 -1.40 12.42 1.11
CA GLN A 54 -1.74 11.05 0.73
C GLN A 54 -0.52 10.13 0.77
N LYS A 55 0.62 10.58 0.24
CA LYS A 55 1.90 9.85 0.27
C LYS A 55 2.27 9.47 1.69
N LYS A 56 2.36 10.47 2.58
CA LYS A 56 2.75 10.25 3.97
C LYS A 56 1.82 9.26 4.64
N LEU A 57 0.50 9.47 4.54
CA LEU A 57 -0.49 8.61 5.17
C LEU A 57 -0.41 7.15 4.70
N ILE A 58 -0.32 6.93 3.38
CA ILE A 58 -0.34 5.59 2.78
C ILE A 58 1.01 4.90 2.97
N SER A 59 2.12 5.60 2.73
CA SER A 59 3.49 5.07 2.88
C SER A 59 3.77 4.68 4.32
N ASP A 60 3.40 5.52 5.30
CA ASP A 60 3.57 5.21 6.73
C ASP A 60 2.76 3.97 7.12
N ALA A 61 1.48 3.90 6.71
CA ALA A 61 0.62 2.76 7.02
C ALA A 61 1.12 1.46 6.38
N TYR A 62 1.56 1.52 5.12
CA TYR A 62 2.06 0.37 4.38
C TYR A 62 3.42 -0.10 4.92
N SER A 63 4.34 0.82 5.22
CA SER A 63 5.63 0.52 5.84
C SER A 63 5.46 -0.20 7.18
N HIS A 64 4.56 0.30 8.04
CA HIS A 64 4.24 -0.38 9.30
C HIS A 64 3.64 -1.78 9.07
N PHE A 65 2.80 -1.96 8.05
CA PHE A 65 2.25 -3.27 7.71
C PHE A 65 3.33 -4.24 7.22
N LEU A 66 4.23 -3.79 6.33
CA LEU A 66 5.36 -4.56 5.84
C LEU A 66 6.31 -4.98 6.96
N HIS A 67 6.69 -4.03 7.83
CA HIS A 67 7.58 -4.31 8.96
C HIS A 67 7.00 -5.37 9.91
N ARG A 68 5.68 -5.34 10.16
CA ARG A 68 4.99 -6.38 10.94
C ARG A 68 5.02 -7.74 10.25
N CYS A 69 4.98 -7.78 8.92
CA CYS A 69 4.97 -9.02 8.16
C CYS A 69 6.38 -9.58 7.86
N ALA A 70 7.42 -8.76 7.94
CA ALA A 70 8.79 -9.13 7.56
C ALA A 70 9.31 -10.37 8.32
N ASN A 71 8.98 -10.51 9.61
CA ASN A 71 9.41 -11.62 10.45
C ASN A 71 8.39 -12.77 10.53
N ILE A 72 7.41 -12.79 9.62
CA ILE A 72 6.29 -13.73 9.65
C ILE A 72 6.30 -14.59 8.39
N SER A 73 6.47 -15.90 8.55
CA SER A 73 6.34 -16.85 7.44
C SER A 73 4.87 -17.17 7.15
N PHE A 74 4.21 -16.30 6.37
CA PHE A 74 2.80 -16.47 5.99
C PHE A 74 2.58 -17.13 4.61
N THR A 75 3.62 -17.22 3.78
CA THR A 75 3.56 -17.75 2.42
C THR A 75 4.90 -18.38 2.01
N LYS A 76 4.86 -19.32 1.06
CA LYS A 76 6.04 -19.86 0.36
C LYS A 76 6.44 -19.04 -0.88
N ASN A 77 5.57 -18.12 -1.29
CA ASN A 77 5.70 -17.29 -2.48
C ASN A 77 5.57 -15.80 -2.09
N PRO A 78 6.60 -15.19 -1.46
CA PRO A 78 6.54 -13.81 -1.00
C PRO A 78 6.32 -12.81 -2.15
N GLU A 79 6.94 -13.04 -3.30
CA GLU A 79 6.91 -12.19 -4.50
C GLU A 79 5.50 -11.90 -5.01
N LYS A 80 4.54 -12.81 -4.76
CA LYS A 80 3.14 -12.61 -5.12
C LYS A 80 2.44 -11.52 -4.30
N TYR A 81 2.90 -11.28 -3.07
CA TYR A 81 2.25 -10.40 -2.10
C TYR A 81 3.00 -9.09 -1.90
N TYR A 82 4.33 -9.14 -1.85
CA TYR A 82 5.21 -7.97 -1.77
C TYR A 82 5.40 -7.33 -3.15
N LYS A 83 4.32 -6.85 -3.76
CA LYS A 83 4.30 -6.32 -5.13
C LYS A 83 4.93 -4.93 -5.24
N TYR A 84 4.84 -4.14 -4.17
CA TYR A 84 5.28 -2.75 -4.13
C TYR A 84 6.15 -2.49 -2.91
N THR A 85 7.21 -1.69 -3.05
CA THR A 85 7.90 -1.06 -1.91
C THR A 85 7.19 0.22 -1.48
N PRO A 86 7.41 0.73 -0.25
CA PRO A 86 6.88 2.03 0.16
C PRO A 86 7.24 3.17 -0.80
N GLU A 87 8.47 3.18 -1.31
CA GLU A 87 8.95 4.19 -2.25
C GLU A 87 8.21 4.10 -3.59
N GLU A 88 7.93 2.89 -4.08
CA GLU A 88 7.14 2.70 -5.30
C GLU A 88 5.70 3.21 -5.12
N VAL A 89 5.09 2.98 -3.95
CA VAL A 89 3.75 3.51 -3.62
C VAL A 89 3.76 5.03 -3.65
N GLU A 90 4.78 5.66 -3.09
CA GLU A 90 4.95 7.12 -3.13
C GLU A 90 5.07 7.66 -4.57
N ILE A 91 5.89 7.02 -5.39
CA ILE A 91 6.07 7.38 -6.81
C ILE A 91 4.74 7.23 -7.59
N MET A 92 3.92 6.24 -7.24
CA MET A 92 2.61 6.06 -7.87
C MET A 92 1.66 7.21 -7.51
N ILE A 93 1.65 7.65 -6.25
CA ILE A 93 0.82 8.78 -5.79
C ILE A 93 1.29 10.11 -6.40
N ASP A 94 2.60 10.30 -6.56
CA ASP A 94 3.17 11.51 -7.17
C ASP A 94 2.69 11.76 -8.61
N LYS A 95 2.17 10.73 -9.29
CA LYS A 95 1.67 10.80 -10.69
C LYS A 95 0.16 11.04 -10.80
N LEU A 96 -0.57 11.15 -9.69
CA LEU A 96 -2.04 11.28 -9.68
C LEU A 96 -2.46 12.72 -9.85
N PHE A 97 -3.57 13.03 -10.52
CA PHE A 97 -4.04 14.42 -10.74
C PHE A 97 -3.23 15.26 -11.75
N ASP A 98 -2.40 14.62 -12.58
CA ASP A 98 -1.58 15.30 -13.61
C ASP A 98 -2.26 15.47 -14.97
N THR A 99 -3.52 15.06 -15.12
CA THR A 99 -4.24 15.34 -16.35
C THR A 99 -4.37 16.86 -16.48
N SER A 100 -3.77 17.44 -17.51
CA SER A 100 -4.00 18.82 -17.90
C SER A 100 -5.46 18.94 -18.33
N ALA A 101 -6.26 19.69 -17.56
CA ALA A 101 -7.50 20.25 -18.07
C ALA A 101 -7.19 21.34 -19.09
#